data_AF-A0A352J565-F1
#
_entry.id   AF-A0A352J565-F1
#
_cell.length_a   1.000
_cell.length_b   1.000
_cell.length_c   1.000
_cell.angle_alpha   90.00
_cell.angle_beta   90.00
_cell.angle_gamma   90.00
#
_symmetry.space_group_name_H-M   'P 1'
#
loop_
_entity.id
_entity.type
_entity.pdbx_description
1 polymer ?
#
loop_
_entity_poly.entity_id
_entity_poly.type
_entity_poly.pdbx_seq_one_letter_code
_entity_poly.pdbx_strand_id
1 'polypeptide(L)'
;NFKLKHAKSFLEEGAKVKAYVFFKGRSILFKEQGEVLLLRFANDLEDYARVEQLPVLEGKRMIIMLTPKKQGSAKKEQPSE
;
A
#
# COMPACT_ATOMS: atom_id res chain seq x y z
N ASN A 1 -15.48 6.61 1.02
CA ASN A 1 -14.05 6.34 0.72
C ASN A 1 -13.14 7.51 1.08
N PHE A 2 -12.93 7.78 2.38
CA PHE A 2 -12.01 8.85 2.82
C PHE A 2 -10.53 8.48 2.57
N LYS A 3 -10.12 7.25 2.94
CA LYS A 3 -8.72 6.80 2.81
C LYS A 3 -8.22 6.76 1.37
N LEU A 4 -9.06 6.34 0.43
CA LEU A 4 -8.74 6.28 -1.00
C LEU A 4 -8.54 7.67 -1.59
N LYS A 5 -9.41 8.63 -1.25
CA LYS A 5 -9.25 10.04 -1.68
C LYS A 5 -7.92 10.63 -1.21
N HIS A 6 -7.56 10.41 0.06
CA HIS A 6 -6.30 10.92 0.63
C HIS A 6 -5.09 10.26 -0.02
N ALA A 7 -5.11 8.94 -0.19
CA ALA A 7 -4.03 8.23 -0.86
C ALA A 7 -3.86 8.72 -2.30
N LYS A 8 -4.95 8.94 -3.03
CA LYS A 8 -4.90 9.52 -4.37
C LYS A 8 -4.27 10.92 -4.36
N SER A 9 -4.67 11.82 -3.46
CA SER A 9 -4.05 13.15 -3.35
C SER A 9 -2.56 13.07 -3.04
N PHE A 10 -2.14 12.21 -2.11
CA PHE A 10 -0.72 11.98 -1.83
C PHE A 10 0.05 11.47 -3.05
N LEU A 11 -0.53 10.54 -3.80
CA LEU A 11 0.10 10.00 -5.02
C LEU A 11 0.17 11.04 -6.14
N GLU A 12 -0.84 11.90 -6.26
CA GLU A 12 -0.87 13.03 -7.20
C GLU A 12 0.17 14.10 -6.83
N GLU A 13 0.40 14.34 -5.54
CA GLU A 13 1.48 15.19 -5.02
C GLU A 13 2.89 14.56 -5.16
N GLY A 14 2.96 13.31 -5.61
CA GLY A 14 4.21 12.59 -5.74
C GLY A 14 4.74 12.06 -4.40
N ALA A 15 3.90 11.83 -3.39
CA ALA A 15 4.30 11.12 -2.18
C ALA A 15 4.12 9.60 -2.35
N LYS A 16 4.97 8.81 -1.67
CA LYS A 16 4.75 7.37 -1.50
C LYS A 16 3.66 7.13 -0.46
N VAL A 17 2.86 6.08 -0.65
CA VAL A 17 1.80 5.69 0.29
C VAL A 17 2.12 4.32 0.88
N LYS A 18 2.24 4.27 2.21
CA LYS A 18 2.32 3.03 2.99
C LYS A 18 0.96 2.78 3.64
N ALA A 19 0.26 1.75 3.19
CA ALA A 19 -1.02 1.35 3.77
C ALA A 19 -0.86 0.04 4.55
N TYR A 20 -1.61 -0.12 5.64
CA TYR A 20 -1.55 -1.34 6.43
C TYR A 20 -2.90 -1.72 7.06
N VAL A 21 -3.08 -3.02 7.26
CA VAL A 21 -4.15 -3.62 8.05
C VAL A 21 -3.56 -4.06 9.38
N PHE A 22 -4.16 -3.64 10.49
CA PHE A 22 -3.73 -4.06 11.83
C PHE A 22 -4.68 -5.13 12.36
N PHE A 23 -4.14 -6.31 12.64
CA PHE A 23 -4.89 -7.42 13.21
C PHE A 23 -4.86 -7.36 14.74
N LYS A 24 -6.01 -7.12 15.35
CA LYS A 24 -6.21 -7.16 16.82
C LYS A 24 -6.61 -8.57 17.27
N GLY A 25 -5.87 -9.14 18.23
CA GLY A 25 -6.19 -10.44 18.83
C GLY A 25 -6.25 -11.57 17.80
N ARG A 26 -7.36 -12.32 17.77
CA ARG A 26 -7.58 -13.46 16.86
C ARG A 26 -7.89 -13.07 15.41
N SER A 27 -7.98 -11.78 15.10
CA SER A 27 -8.26 -11.35 13.71
C SER A 27 -7.15 -11.67 12.72
N ILE A 28 -5.96 -12.05 13.20
CA ILE A 28 -4.85 -12.54 12.36
C ILE A 28 -5.24 -13.78 11.54
N LEU A 29 -6.24 -14.55 11.99
CA LEU A 29 -6.80 -15.68 11.24
C LEU A 29 -7.45 -15.24 9.92
N PHE A 30 -7.87 -13.98 9.81
CA PHE A 30 -8.42 -13.38 8.60
C PHE A 30 -7.37 -12.65 7.76
N LYS A 31 -6.10 -13.09 7.82
CA LYS A 31 -4.99 -12.51 7.04
C LYS A 31 -5.31 -12.39 5.55
N GLU A 32 -5.96 -13.40 4.98
CA GLU A 32 -6.35 -13.44 3.56
C GLU A 32 -7.35 -12.31 3.22
N GLN A 33 -8.29 -12.02 4.11
CA GLN A 33 -9.21 -10.90 3.92
C GLN A 33 -8.49 -9.55 3.99
N GLY A 34 -7.49 -9.43 4.87
CA GLY A 34 -6.64 -8.25 4.93
C GLY A 34 -5.79 -8.06 3.67
N GLU A 35 -5.30 -9.15 3.11
CA GLU A 35 -4.55 -9.16 1.85
C GLU A 35 -5.43 -8.71 0.68
N VAL A 36 -6.60 -9.33 0.52
CA VAL A 36 -7.58 -8.95 -0.50
C VAL A 36 -7.99 -7.49 -0.36
N LEU A 37 -8.13 -6.98 0.87
CA LEU A 37 -8.45 -5.57 1.11
C LEU A 37 -7.33 -4.63 0.62
N LEU A 38 -6.06 -4.97 0.88
CA LEU A 38 -4.92 -4.17 0.43
C LEU A 38 -4.71 -4.27 -1.08
N LEU A 39 -4.92 -5.45 -1.68
CA LEU A 39 -4.89 -5.64 -3.13
C LEU A 39 -5.98 -4.84 -3.82
N ARG A 40 -7.20 -4.85 -3.30
CA ARG A 40 -8.29 -4.02 -3.82
C ARG A 40 -7.95 -2.53 -3.72
N PHE A 41 -7.37 -2.12 -2.60
CA PHE A 41 -6.94 -0.73 -2.42
C PHE A 41 -5.85 -0.32 -3.41
N ALA A 42 -4.91 -1.21 -3.72
CA ALA A 42 -3.90 -0.99 -4.76
C ALA A 42 -4.52 -0.90 -6.14
N ASN A 43 -5.46 -1.80 -6.46
CA ASN A 43 -6.17 -1.82 -7.74
C ASN A 43 -6.95 -0.53 -7.97
N ASP A 44 -7.67 -0.04 -6.95
CA ASP A 44 -8.40 1.23 -7.01
C ASP A 44 -7.47 2.46 -7.21
N LEU A 45 -6.17 2.31 -6.94
CA LEU A 45 -5.14 3.34 -7.10
C LEU A 45 -4.17 3.04 -8.25
N GLU A 46 -4.43 2.01 -9.06
CA GLU A 46 -3.52 1.57 -10.11
C GLU A 46 -3.25 2.68 -11.12
N ASP A 47 -4.23 3.53 -11.46
CA ASP A 47 -4.03 4.65 -12.38
C ASP A 47 -3.05 5.72 -11.86
N TYR A 48 -2.92 5.84 -10.53
CA TYR A 48 -2.11 6.86 -9.86
C TYR A 48 -0.79 6.32 -9.33
N ALA A 49 -0.72 5.02 -9.02
CA ALA A 49 0.40 4.39 -8.35
C ALA A 49 0.85 3.07 -8.97
N ARG A 50 2.10 2.70 -8.71
CA ARG A 50 2.63 1.34 -8.90
C ARG A 50 2.81 0.69 -7.54
N VAL A 51 2.54 -0.61 -7.47
CA VAL A 51 2.84 -1.41 -6.29
C VAL A 51 4.36 -1.62 -6.23
N GLU A 52 4.99 -1.04 -5.22
CA GLU A 52 6.43 -1.24 -4.94
C GLU A 52 6.65 -2.53 -4.15
N GLN A 53 5.74 -2.82 -3.22
CA GLN A 53 5.80 -4.01 -2.38
C GLN A 53 4.38 -4.58 -2.22
N LEU A 54 4.22 -5.87 -2.53
CA LEU A 54 2.98 -6.62 -2.29
C LEU A 54 2.65 -6.68 -0.79
N PRO A 55 1.39 -6.97 -0.42
CA PRO A 55 1.00 -7.12 0.98
C PRO A 55 1.86 -8.17 1.70
N VAL A 56 2.64 -7.74 2.68
CA VAL A 56 3.46 -8.63 3.53
C VAL A 56 3.03 -8.50 4.98
N LEU A 57 3.05 -9.62 5.71
CA LEU A 57 2.73 -9.65 7.13
C LEU A 57 3.99 -9.38 7.97
N GLU A 58 4.04 -8.23 8.62
CA GLU A 58 5.04 -7.85 9.61
C GLU A 58 4.42 -7.86 11.02
N GLY A 59 4.61 -8.97 11.74
CA GLY A 59 4.07 -9.16 13.09
C GLY A 59 2.53 -9.16 13.10
N LYS A 60 1.92 -8.08 13.64
CA LYS A 60 0.46 -7.90 13.69
C LYS A 60 -0.08 -6.97 12.60
N ARG A 61 0.76 -6.54 11.66
CA ARG A 61 0.40 -5.62 10.57
C ARG A 61 0.65 -6.29 9.24
N MET A 62 -0.31 -6.20 8.32
CA MET A 62 -0.05 -6.48 6.92
C MET A 62 0.08 -5.16 6.18
N ILE A 63 1.15 -5.01 5.40
CA ILE A 63 1.61 -3.73 4.88
C ILE A 63 1.76 -3.85 3.36
N ILE A 64 1.32 -2.83 2.63
CA ILE A 64 1.55 -2.66 1.19
C ILE A 64 2.20 -1.28 0.94
N MET A 65 3.09 -1.20 -0.05
CA MET A 65 3.73 0.05 -0.44
C MET A 65 3.39 0.42 -1.88
N LEU A 66 2.94 1.66 -2.06
CA LEU A 66 2.54 2.24 -3.33
C LEU A 66 3.42 3.45 -3.64
N THR A 67 3.89 3.52 -4.89
CA THR A 67 4.69 4.63 -5.42
C THR A 67 3.91 5.38 -6.48
N PRO A 68 4.00 6.71 -6.55
CA PRO A 68 3.28 7.51 -7.53
C PRO A 68 3.80 7.28 -8.95
N LYS A 69 2.89 7.07 -9.92
CA LYS A 69 3.24 6.90 -11.35
C LYS A 69 3.76 8.19 -11.99
N LYS A 70 3.32 9.36 -11.49
CA LYS A 70 3.59 10.68 -12.07
C LYS A 70 4.74 11.44 -11.40
N GLN A 71 5.66 10.76 -10.71
CA GLN A 71 6.88 11.42 -10.27
C GLN A 71 7.84 11.64 -11.45
N GLY A 72 7.99 12.89 -11.86
CA GLY A 72 9.26 13.35 -12.39
C GLY A 72 10.35 13.07 -11.36
N SER A 73 11.25 12.15 -11.69
CA SER A 73 12.55 11.92 -11.04
C SER A 73 12.58 11.76 -9.51
N ALA A 74 12.34 10.55 -9.01
CA ALA A 74 13.11 10.06 -7.86
C ALA A 74 13.39 8.55 -7.99
N LYS A 75 14.51 8.24 -8.64
CA LYS A 75 15.24 6.98 -8.44
C LYS A 75 15.44 6.75 -6.94
N LYS A 76 15.09 5.57 -6.45
CA LYS A 76 15.91 4.75 -5.53
C LYS A 76 15.29 3.36 -5.45
N GLU A 77 15.80 2.49 -6.30
CA GLU A 77 15.67 1.05 -6.21
C GLU A 77 16.69 0.55 -5.16
N GLN A 78 16.17 -0.06 -4.09
CA GLN A 78 16.71 -1.10 -3.19
C GLN A 78 18.10 -0.94 -2.53
N PRO A 79 18.29 -1.52 -1.33
CA PRO A 79 18.77 -2.90 -1.28
C PRO A 79 17.97 -3.79 -0.30
N SER A 80 17.50 -4.93 -0.80
CA SER A 80 17.38 -6.14 0.01
C SER A 80 18.77 -6.76 0.10
N GLU A 81 19.30 -6.83 1.32
CA GLU A 81 20.50 -7.59 1.70
C GLU A 81 20.24 -9.09 1.67
#